data_AF-A0AA41WNM9-F1
#
_entry.id   AF-A0AA41WNM9-F1
#
_cell.length_a   1.000
_cell.length_b   1.000
_cell.length_c   1.000
_cell.angle_alpha   90.00
_cell.angle_beta   90.00
_cell.angle_gamma   90.00
#
_symmetry.space_group_name_H-M   'P 1'
#
loop_
_entity.id
_entity.type
_entity.pdbx_description
1 polymer ?
#
loop_
_entity_poly.entity_id
_entity_poly.type
_entity_poly.pdbx_seq_one_letter_code
_entity_poly.pdbx_strand_id
1 'polypeptide(L)'
;MKAHLTLLFPLTLLMAGCSTGAWFKLPEDTRLVVNERPASFDEGLVRSRPFSWGAAGGIPYRLVDQQSATVSSGKLRSRFRVASIFWPPVGIAYWPMGYGQRCYDLTGSEPRTCTYEDFRQLRLNERMRR
;
A
#
# COMPACT_ATOMS: atom_id res chain seq x y z
N MET A 1 29.10 -2.37 33.92
CA MET A 1 28.68 -2.18 32.50
C MET A 1 27.80 -3.35 32.09
N LYS A 2 26.51 -3.14 31.79
CA LYS A 2 25.58 -4.02 31.03
C LYS A 2 24.13 -3.79 31.50
N ALA A 3 23.46 -2.74 31.03
CA ALA A 3 22.01 -2.58 31.23
C ALA A 3 21.33 -1.64 30.21
N HIS A 4 21.84 -1.53 28.97
CA HIS A 4 21.25 -0.61 27.98
C HIS A 4 20.84 -1.26 26.66
N LEU A 5 21.00 -2.58 26.49
CA LEU A 5 20.74 -3.24 25.20
C LEU A 5 19.36 -3.90 25.07
N THR A 6 18.52 -3.85 26.10
CA THR A 6 17.24 -4.60 26.14
C THR A 6 16.00 -3.76 25.82
N LEU A 7 16.12 -2.43 25.69
CA LEU A 7 14.97 -1.54 25.47
C LEU A 7 14.77 -1.11 24.00
N LEU A 8 15.69 -1.45 23.10
CA LEU A 8 15.61 -1.10 21.67
C LEU A 8 14.80 -2.10 20.84
N PHE A 9 14.62 -3.33 21.33
CA PHE A 9 13.92 -4.39 20.60
C PHE A 9 12.39 -4.21 20.47
N PRO A 10 11.63 -3.70 21.47
CA PRO A 10 10.18 -3.51 21.30
C PRO A 10 9.82 -2.34 20.38
N LEU A 11 10.70 -1.33 20.24
CA LEU A 11 10.41 -0.13 19.45
C LEU A 11 10.42 -0.39 17.94
N THR A 12 11.27 -1.31 17.46
CA THR A 12 11.35 -1.65 16.03
C THR A 12 10.17 -2.50 15.56
N LEU A 13 9.58 -3.33 16.45
CA LEU A 13 8.39 -4.13 16.13
C LEU A 13 7.11 -3.29 16.01
N LEU A 14 6.98 -2.20 16.79
CA LEU A 14 5.84 -1.29 16.72
C LEU A 14 5.67 -0.63 15.34
N MET A 15 6.77 -0.40 14.61
CA MET A 15 6.76 0.27 13.31
C MET A 15 6.25 -0.63 12.17
N ALA A 16 6.38 -1.95 12.29
CA ALA A 16 6.02 -2.89 11.22
C ALA A 16 4.50 -3.07 11.03
N GLY A 17 3.71 -2.80 12.08
CA GLY A 17 2.25 -2.93 12.06
C GLY A 17 1.50 -1.71 11.47
N CYS A 18 2.11 -0.53 11.50
CA CYS A 18 1.38 0.73 11.26
C CYS A 18 1.16 1.10 9.78
N SER A 19 1.83 0.45 8.83
CA SER A 19 1.71 0.79 7.41
C SER A 19 1.71 -0.41 6.49
N THR A 20 1.08 -0.24 5.32
CA THR A 20 1.16 -1.14 4.17
C THR A 20 1.59 -0.29 2.97
N GLY A 21 2.38 -0.87 2.08
CA GLY A 21 2.82 -0.17 0.88
C GLY A 21 2.98 -1.10 -0.31
N ALA A 22 2.72 -0.57 -1.48
CA ALA A 22 2.90 -1.24 -2.75
C ALA A 22 3.32 -0.22 -3.82
N TRP A 23 3.94 -0.73 -4.87
CA TRP A 23 4.29 0.06 -6.04
C TRP A 23 3.12 0.04 -7.02
N PHE A 24 2.92 1.14 -7.71
CA PHE A 24 1.86 1.30 -8.69
C PHE A 24 2.44 1.86 -9.97
N LYS A 25 2.19 1.16 -11.08
CA LYS A 25 2.37 1.66 -12.43
C LYS A 25 1.02 2.17 -12.92
N LEU A 26 0.98 3.41 -13.39
CA LEU A 26 -0.26 4.10 -13.75
C LEU A 26 -0.26 4.42 -15.25
N PRO A 27 -1.45 4.49 -15.89
CA PRO A 27 -1.57 5.12 -17.20
C PRO A 27 -1.13 6.59 -17.15
N GLU A 28 -0.69 7.12 -18.29
CA GLU A 28 -0.31 8.52 -18.43
C GLU A 28 -1.43 9.47 -17.99
N ASP A 29 -1.04 10.60 -17.39
CA ASP A 29 -1.95 11.65 -16.89
C ASP A 29 -3.01 11.22 -15.87
N THR A 30 -2.82 10.07 -15.21
CA THR A 30 -3.72 9.60 -14.15
C THR A 30 -3.08 9.62 -12.78
N ARG A 31 -3.92 9.79 -11.75
CA ARG A 31 -3.56 9.65 -10.34
C ARG A 31 -4.39 8.57 -9.68
N LEU A 32 -3.79 7.89 -8.73
CA LEU A 32 -4.39 6.80 -7.98
C LEU A 32 -5.06 7.32 -6.70
N VAL A 33 -6.32 6.94 -6.49
CA VAL A 33 -7.04 7.10 -5.23
C VAL A 33 -7.33 5.71 -4.66
N VAL A 34 -6.90 5.45 -3.43
CA VAL A 34 -7.04 4.14 -2.78
C VAL A 34 -8.04 4.21 -1.63
N ASN A 35 -8.98 3.26 -1.62
CA ASN A 35 -9.95 3.04 -0.56
C ASN A 35 -10.74 4.30 -0.18
N GLU A 36 -11.15 5.06 -1.20
CA GLU A 36 -11.94 6.29 -1.06
C GLU A 36 -11.30 7.35 -0.15
N ARG A 37 -10.00 7.24 0.10
CA ARG A 37 -9.27 8.22 0.90
C ARG A 37 -9.11 9.51 0.09
N PRO A 38 -9.06 10.69 0.73
CA PRO A 38 -8.94 11.97 0.03
C PRO A 38 -7.57 12.16 -0.64
N ALA A 39 -6.57 11.35 -0.28
CA ALA A 39 -5.25 11.40 -0.89
C ALA A 39 -5.25 10.75 -2.28
N SER A 40 -4.73 11.49 -3.26
CA SER A 40 -4.35 10.97 -4.57
C SER A 40 -2.84 10.81 -4.64
N PHE A 41 -2.38 9.85 -5.44
CA PHE A 41 -0.98 9.50 -5.56
C PHE A 41 -0.58 9.41 -7.03
N ASP A 42 0.58 9.96 -7.36
CA ASP A 42 1.21 9.73 -8.65
C ASP A 42 1.79 8.30 -8.74
N GLU A 43 2.31 7.96 -9.91
CA GLU A 43 3.02 6.71 -10.13
C GLU A 43 4.18 6.53 -9.13
N GLY A 44 4.35 5.30 -8.62
CA GLY A 44 5.45 4.95 -7.72
C GLY A 44 5.03 4.28 -6.43
N LEU A 45 5.77 4.54 -5.35
CA LEU A 45 5.56 3.89 -4.05
C LEU A 45 4.44 4.57 -3.27
N VAL A 46 3.31 3.88 -3.11
CA VAL A 46 2.20 4.33 -2.29
C VAL A 46 2.24 3.62 -0.94
N ARG A 47 2.29 4.40 0.13
CA ARG A 47 2.20 3.92 1.52
C ARG A 47 0.94 4.45 2.15
N SER A 48 0.23 3.58 2.85
CA SER A 48 -1.00 3.92 3.55
C SER A 48 -1.08 3.16 4.86
N ARG A 49 -1.94 3.63 5.76
CA ARG A 49 -2.37 2.81 6.90
C ARG A 49 -2.97 1.50 6.35
N PRO A 50 -2.83 0.36 7.07
CA PRO A 50 -3.52 -0.90 6.75
C PRO A 50 -5.01 -0.67 6.48
N PHE A 51 -5.72 -1.68 5.97
CA PHE A 51 -7.13 -1.65 5.58
C PHE A 51 -7.98 -2.48 6.55
N SER A 52 -9.23 -2.06 6.78
CA SER A 52 -10.17 -2.81 7.63
C SER A 52 -10.59 -4.14 6.99
N TRP A 53 -11.30 -4.97 7.75
CA TRP A 53 -11.89 -6.22 7.27
C TRP A 53 -12.76 -6.06 6.00
N GLY A 54 -13.35 -4.89 5.77
CA GLY A 54 -14.12 -4.61 4.54
C GLY A 54 -13.29 -4.75 3.26
N ALA A 55 -11.96 -4.60 3.34
CA ALA A 55 -11.05 -4.80 2.23
C ALA A 55 -10.63 -6.28 2.02
N ALA A 56 -11.21 -7.23 2.76
CA ALA A 56 -10.97 -8.67 2.58
C ALA A 56 -11.33 -9.14 1.16
N GLY A 57 -12.41 -8.60 0.58
CA GLY A 57 -12.81 -8.85 -0.81
C GLY A 57 -12.02 -8.05 -1.86
N GLY A 58 -10.97 -7.34 -1.45
CA GLY A 58 -10.15 -6.47 -2.29
C GLY A 58 -10.23 -5.01 -1.85
N ILE A 59 -9.13 -4.27 -2.05
CA ILE A 59 -9.03 -2.85 -1.69
C ILE A 59 -9.55 -2.02 -2.86
N PRO A 60 -10.65 -1.27 -2.72
CA PRO A 60 -11.18 -0.47 -3.83
C PRO A 60 -10.17 0.60 -4.24
N TYR A 61 -10.05 0.85 -5.54
CA TYR A 61 -9.23 1.93 -6.10
C TYR A 61 -9.98 2.65 -7.21
N ARG A 62 -9.58 3.89 -7.45
CA ARG A 62 -10.01 4.70 -8.59
C ARG A 62 -8.79 5.37 -9.21
N LEU A 63 -8.74 5.38 -10.53
CA LEU A 63 -7.86 6.24 -11.30
C LEU A 63 -8.64 7.49 -11.65
N VAL A 64 -8.05 8.64 -11.36
CA VAL A 64 -8.62 9.94 -11.68
C VAL A 64 -7.72 10.67 -12.65
N ASP A 65 -8.30 11.45 -13.56
CA ASP A 65 -7.55 12.34 -14.43
C ASP A 65 -7.05 13.59 -13.67
N GLN A 66 -6.39 14.50 -14.41
CA GLN A 66 -5.95 15.78 -13.85
C GLN A 66 -7.12 16.65 -13.37
N GLN A 67 -8.29 16.51 -14.00
CA GLN A 67 -9.55 17.19 -13.69
C GLN A 67 -10.35 16.50 -12.57
N SER A 68 -9.79 15.45 -11.94
CA SER A 68 -10.40 14.65 -10.87
C SER A 68 -11.63 13.82 -11.29
N ALA A 69 -11.88 13.64 -12.58
CA ALA A 69 -12.89 12.70 -13.07
C ALA A 69 -12.38 11.27 -12.99
N THR A 70 -13.25 10.32 -12.64
CA THR A 70 -12.86 8.91 -12.51
C THR A 70 -12.76 8.27 -13.90
N VAL A 71 -11.57 7.86 -14.29
CA VAL A 71 -11.26 7.22 -15.57
C VAL A 71 -11.45 5.71 -15.48
N SER A 72 -11.06 5.11 -14.35
CA SER A 72 -11.17 3.67 -14.11
C SER A 72 -11.34 3.40 -12.63
N SER A 73 -11.96 2.26 -12.29
CA SER A 73 -12.13 1.83 -10.91
C SER A 73 -12.14 0.32 -10.81
N GLY A 74 -11.76 -0.20 -9.65
CA GLY A 74 -11.75 -1.64 -9.43
C GLY A 74 -11.33 -2.00 -8.02
N LYS A 75 -10.88 -3.25 -7.83
CA LYS A 75 -10.39 -3.75 -6.55
C LYS A 75 -8.98 -4.32 -6.70
N LEU A 76 -8.07 -3.85 -5.88
CA LEU A 76 -6.72 -4.39 -5.75
C LEU A 76 -6.78 -5.67 -4.91
N ARG A 77 -5.98 -6.67 -5.28
CA ARG A 77 -5.81 -7.88 -4.47
C ARG A 77 -5.34 -7.50 -3.07
N SER A 78 -6.04 -7.90 -2.04
CA SER A 78 -5.63 -7.69 -0.65
C SER A 78 -4.98 -8.95 -0.08
N ARG A 79 -4.25 -8.82 1.02
CA ARG A 79 -3.77 -9.96 1.82
C ARG A 79 -3.94 -9.70 3.30
N PHE A 80 -4.13 -10.80 4.02
CA PHE A 80 -4.15 -10.79 5.48
C PHE A 80 -2.75 -10.55 6.05
N ARG A 81 -2.64 -9.70 7.08
CA ARG A 81 -1.39 -9.43 7.81
C ARG A 81 -1.50 -9.97 9.23
N VAL A 82 -0.93 -11.15 9.46
CA VAL A 82 -0.98 -11.90 10.75
C VAL A 82 -0.45 -11.10 11.95
N ALA A 83 0.48 -10.17 11.71
CA ALA A 83 0.98 -9.24 12.72
C ALA A 83 -0.13 -8.42 13.42
N SER A 84 -1.37 -8.44 12.92
CA SER A 84 -2.53 -7.72 13.45
C SER A 84 -3.42 -8.57 14.39
N ILE A 85 -3.22 -9.89 14.50
CA ILE A 85 -4.04 -10.79 15.36
C ILE A 85 -3.45 -10.98 16.76
N PHE A 86 -2.12 -11.09 16.88
CA PHE A 86 -1.47 -11.55 18.13
C PHE A 86 -1.12 -10.42 19.12
N TRP A 87 -1.73 -9.23 19.01
CA TRP A 87 -1.40 -8.08 19.88
C TRP A 87 -2.64 -7.43 20.54
N PRO A 88 -2.94 -7.73 21.82
CA PRO A 88 -3.78 -6.92 22.69
C PRO A 88 -2.94 -6.15 23.73
N PRO A 89 -3.33 -4.93 24.20
CA PRO A 89 -4.70 -4.45 24.36
C PRO A 89 -4.94 -3.00 23.87
N VAL A 90 -4.41 -2.58 22.71
CA VAL A 90 -4.69 -1.25 22.15
C VAL A 90 -4.87 -1.29 20.63
N GLY A 91 -6.11 -1.50 20.17
CA GLY A 91 -6.64 -0.93 18.93
C GLY A 91 -6.16 -1.39 17.55
N ILE A 92 -5.30 -2.40 17.38
CA ILE A 92 -4.80 -2.81 16.02
C ILE A 92 -5.60 -3.97 15.39
N ALA A 93 -6.49 -4.63 16.13
CA ALA A 93 -7.32 -5.74 15.64
C ALA A 93 -8.30 -5.38 14.48
N TYR A 94 -8.49 -4.09 14.20
CA TYR A 94 -9.50 -3.62 13.24
C TYR A 94 -9.03 -3.55 11.76
N TRP A 95 -7.72 -3.54 11.45
CA TRP A 95 -7.18 -3.32 10.07
C TRP A 95 -6.16 -4.38 9.67
N PRO A 96 -6.59 -5.65 9.59
CA PRO A 96 -5.66 -6.72 9.27
C PRO A 96 -5.30 -6.79 7.79
N MET A 97 -5.97 -6.02 6.94
CA MET A 97 -5.81 -6.12 5.50
C MET A 97 -4.67 -5.20 5.02
N GLY A 98 -3.90 -5.67 4.06
CA GLY A 98 -2.88 -4.89 3.37
C GLY A 98 -2.89 -5.16 1.89
N TYR A 99 -2.01 -4.46 1.16
CA TYR A 99 -1.79 -4.75 -0.25
C TYR A 99 -1.29 -6.18 -0.42
N GLY A 100 -1.98 -6.94 -1.27
CA GLY A 100 -1.70 -8.33 -1.58
C GLY A 100 -0.51 -8.55 -2.51
N GLN A 101 -0.12 -7.54 -3.27
CA GLN A 101 1.00 -7.58 -4.21
C GLN A 101 2.03 -6.50 -3.86
N ARG A 102 3.27 -6.71 -4.30
CA ARG A 102 4.35 -5.73 -4.14
C ARG A 102 4.27 -4.61 -5.17
N CYS A 103 3.77 -4.90 -6.36
CA CYS A 103 3.62 -3.97 -7.46
C CYS A 103 2.34 -4.29 -8.23
N TYR A 104 1.52 -3.27 -8.47
CA TYR A 104 0.31 -3.33 -9.29
C TYR A 104 0.52 -2.56 -10.59
N ASP A 105 0.20 -3.20 -11.70
CA ASP A 105 0.06 -2.56 -12.99
C ASP A 105 -1.41 -2.26 -13.23
N LEU A 106 -1.73 -0.97 -13.33
CA LEU A 106 -3.08 -0.45 -13.54
C LEU A 106 -3.27 0.13 -14.96
N THR A 107 -2.34 -0.13 -15.88
CA THR A 107 -2.41 0.34 -17.27
C THR A 107 -3.42 -0.46 -18.12
N GLY A 108 -3.75 -1.68 -17.70
CA GLY A 108 -4.74 -2.54 -18.37
C GLY A 108 -6.16 -2.39 -17.83
N SER A 109 -7.08 -3.19 -18.37
CA SER A 109 -8.48 -3.26 -17.91
C SER A 109 -8.65 -3.83 -16.49
N GLU A 110 -7.69 -4.63 -16.04
CA GLU A 110 -7.70 -5.26 -14.71
C GLU A 110 -6.35 -5.07 -14.00
N PRO A 111 -6.34 -4.93 -12.66
CA PRO A 111 -5.10 -4.87 -11.90
C PRO A 111 -4.28 -6.14 -12.03
N ARG A 112 -3.07 -6.03 -12.57
CA ARG A 112 -2.12 -7.14 -12.68
C ARG A 112 -0.91 -6.91 -11.78
N THR A 113 -0.15 -7.97 -11.54
CA THR A 113 1.16 -7.82 -10.91
C THR A 113 2.13 -7.30 -11.96
N CYS A 114 2.91 -6.27 -11.63
CA CYS A 114 3.92 -5.73 -12.53
C CYS A 114 4.94 -6.80 -12.94
N THR A 115 5.56 -6.60 -14.11
CA THR A 115 6.77 -7.35 -14.46
C THR A 115 7.94 -6.96 -13.55
N TYR A 116 9.00 -7.78 -13.57
CA TYR A 116 10.23 -7.48 -12.83
C TYR A 116 10.89 -6.18 -13.31
N GLU A 117 10.85 -5.92 -14.62
CA GLU A 117 11.45 -4.73 -15.22
C GLU A 117 10.71 -3.46 -14.83
N ASP A 118 9.38 -3.47 -14.92
CA ASP A 118 8.53 -2.36 -14.46
C ASP A 118 8.82 -2.02 -13.00
N PHE A 119 8.86 -3.05 -12.14
CA PHE A 119 9.14 -2.87 -10.72
C PHE A 119 10.53 -2.27 -10.47
N ARG A 120 11.54 -2.69 -11.24
CA ARG A 120 12.89 -2.14 -11.16
C ARG A 120 12.91 -0.67 -11.59
N GLN A 121 12.26 -0.33 -12.71
CA GLN A 121 12.18 1.03 -13.21
C GLN A 121 11.49 1.97 -12.22
N LEU A 122 10.33 1.58 -11.68
CA LEU A 122 9.62 2.35 -10.66
C LEU A 122 10.52 2.65 -9.45
N ARG A 123 11.28 1.66 -8.99
CA ARG A 123 12.24 1.83 -7.87
C ARG A 123 13.39 2.77 -8.20
N LEU A 124 13.88 2.75 -9.43
CA LEU A 124 14.93 3.66 -9.89
C LEU A 124 14.38 5.09 -9.97
N ASN A 125 13.20 5.28 -10.58
CA ASN A 125 12.57 6.59 -10.71
C ASN A 125 12.31 7.24 -9.34
N GLU A 126 11.76 6.50 -8.38
CA GLU A 126 11.55 7.00 -7.01
C GLU A 126 12.85 7.31 -6.27
N ARG A 127 13.97 6.65 -6.60
CA ARG A 127 15.29 7.02 -6.06
C ARG A 127 15.81 8.32 -6.67
N MET A 128 15.59 8.55 -7.95
CA MET A 128 15.99 9.78 -8.63
C MET A 128 15.14 10.98 -8.23
N ARG A 129 13.90 10.75 -7.76
CA ARG A 129 12.99 11.81 -7.27
C ARG A 129 13.33 12.30 -5.84
N ARG A 130 14.08 11.52 -5.07
CA ARG A 130 14.46 11.84 -3.68
C ARG A 130 15.80 12.56 -3.63
#